data_AF-A0A225WTF6-F1
#
_entry.id   AF-A0A225WTF6-F1
#
_cell.length_a   1.000
_cell.length_b   1.000
_cell.length_c   1.000
_cell.angle_alpha   90.00
_cell.angle_beta   90.00
_cell.angle_gamma   90.00
#
_symmetry.space_group_name_H-M   'P 1'
#
loop_
_entity.id
_entity.type
_entity.pdbx_description
1 polymer ?
#
loop_
_entity_poly.entity_id
_entity_poly.type
_entity_poly.pdbx_seq_one_letter_code
_entity_poly.pdbx_strand_id
1 'polypeptide(L)'
;EGQRVSIAEYFQQAYNLCLRYHTLPCLHVGAPQKKNYLPLKACDIIAGQKCPRQVTDKQVTNMTGFTCKRPDQRKRSIDQKFGEGGFKSDPGLNVEPSMVKTAGRQLPPPKIEYSGGIIEKPCDGSWNMRDKKFNTSAQPTSWTIFSTCDSSPPILLNQRQDRSVQEMFQAAVHAANQTFKTPPQLVWIINPVFDAHACSELKMMPDTEAGVGIVLRCMLSKHIRKCSLQYIANILMKVNTKLGGRNGVISDPLPCVSARTNIFGADVIRHRVEQIVDMKDMAIEPTKQFYRQTARVKPDCIVFYRDGVSEGQFHMVVNYDVTAVREACQFYLMSHAGLQGTSRPTHYHLLVNEVGFTGDDLQTLTYNLCYTFARCTWSVWMVPSVYYSHLVAFRARFFQTDGCDTISTVSGFDEAVPETNTGMHDVHENMKGAMTSCTVHVVVTDCFRQQAQFGGESCEVAFDYESLFNFLLSAMLTCHWQVIVCTEGHASNGGSSNYMLS
;
A
#
# COMPACT_ATOMS: atom_id res chain seq x y z
N GLU A 1 56.72 -12.55 23.77
CA GLU A 1 57.53 -13.77 24.03
C GLU A 1 56.88 -15.07 23.54
N GLY A 2 56.09 -15.09 22.45
CA GLY A 2 55.65 -16.36 21.82
C GLY A 2 54.84 -17.37 22.67
N GLN A 3 54.56 -17.06 23.93
CA GLN A 3 53.83 -17.95 24.84
C GLN A 3 52.34 -17.96 24.55
N ARG A 4 51.75 -19.16 24.54
CA ARG A 4 50.30 -19.36 24.48
C ARG A 4 49.75 -19.26 25.89
N VAL A 5 48.87 -18.30 26.12
CA VAL A 5 48.19 -18.05 27.39
C VAL A 5 46.69 -18.01 27.16
N SER A 6 45.90 -18.44 28.14
CA SER A 6 44.44 -18.30 28.04
C SER A 6 44.03 -16.82 28.13
N ILE A 7 42.86 -16.48 27.59
CA ILE A 7 42.34 -15.11 27.67
C ILE A 7 42.13 -14.70 29.15
N ALA A 8 41.68 -15.63 30.00
CA ALA A 8 41.47 -15.35 31.42
C ALA A 8 42.78 -15.03 32.15
N GLU A 9 43.83 -15.81 31.92
CA GLU A 9 45.15 -15.57 32.49
C GLU A 9 45.76 -14.27 31.96
N TYR A 10 45.64 -13.98 30.66
CA TYR A 10 46.12 -12.73 30.08
C TYR A 10 45.47 -11.51 30.73
N PHE A 11 44.14 -11.50 30.89
CA PHE A 11 43.44 -10.37 31.50
C PHE A 11 43.71 -10.24 33.01
N GLN A 12 43.93 -11.34 33.71
CA GLN A 12 44.35 -11.32 35.12
C GLN A 12 45.78 -10.77 35.27
N GLN A 13 46.71 -11.18 34.41
CA GLN A 13 48.11 -10.77 34.50
C GLN A 13 48.34 -9.33 34.00
N ALA A 14 47.76 -8.96 32.86
CA ALA A 14 48.00 -7.67 32.21
C ALA A 14 47.13 -6.53 32.75
N TYR A 15 45.90 -6.84 33.19
CA TYR A 15 44.92 -5.81 33.60
C TYR A 15 44.37 -6.01 35.02
N ASN A 16 44.88 -6.99 35.78
CA ASN A 16 44.38 -7.37 37.11
C ASN A 16 42.86 -7.64 37.12
N LEU A 17 42.32 -8.14 36.01
CA LEU A 17 40.89 -8.36 35.83
C LEU A 17 40.52 -9.83 36.01
N CYS A 18 40.00 -10.17 37.20
CA CYS A 18 39.48 -11.51 37.46
C CYS A 18 38.12 -11.73 36.78
N LEU A 19 38.09 -12.68 35.83
CA LEU A 19 36.88 -13.09 35.12
C LEU A 19 36.08 -14.08 35.97
N ARG A 20 34.93 -13.64 36.53
CA ARG A 20 34.03 -14.51 37.31
C ARG A 20 33.35 -15.61 36.49
N TYR A 21 33.12 -15.35 35.20
CA TYR A 21 32.38 -16.25 34.30
C TYR A 21 33.31 -16.76 33.20
N HIS A 22 34.28 -17.60 33.58
CA HIS A 22 35.33 -18.10 32.67
C HIS A 22 34.80 -19.06 31.58
N THR A 23 33.55 -19.50 31.68
CA THR A 23 32.88 -20.37 30.68
C THR A 23 32.16 -19.61 29.57
N LEU A 24 32.00 -18.29 29.69
CA LEU A 24 31.34 -17.49 28.67
C LEU A 24 32.24 -17.27 27.44
N PRO A 25 31.66 -17.16 26.23
CA PRO A 25 32.43 -16.85 25.03
C PRO A 25 33.03 -15.44 25.09
N CYS A 26 34.12 -15.24 24.36
CA CYS A 26 34.71 -13.93 24.13
C CYS A 26 34.16 -13.33 22.82
N LEU A 27 34.12 -11.99 22.75
CA LEU A 27 33.83 -11.26 21.52
C LEU A 27 35.07 -11.24 20.63
N HIS A 28 34.93 -11.71 19.40
CA HIS A 28 35.94 -11.51 18.35
C HIS A 28 35.74 -10.13 17.74
N VAL A 29 36.77 -9.27 17.83
CA VAL A 29 36.68 -7.86 17.41
C VAL A 29 37.73 -7.52 16.35
N GLY A 30 37.37 -6.61 15.44
CA GLY A 30 38.23 -6.20 14.33
C GLY A 30 38.18 -7.17 13.15
N ALA A 31 39.26 -7.23 12.37
CA ALA A 31 39.29 -8.03 11.15
C ALA A 31 39.15 -9.54 11.44
N PRO A 32 38.36 -10.31 10.67
CA PRO A 32 38.13 -11.74 10.91
C PRO A 32 39.40 -12.59 10.95
N GLN A 33 40.45 -12.16 10.23
CA GLN A 33 41.73 -12.86 10.16
C GLN A 33 42.58 -12.69 11.44
N LYS A 34 42.31 -11.66 12.25
CA LYS A 34 43.09 -11.33 13.46
C LYS A 34 42.49 -12.01 14.68
N LYS A 35 43.33 -12.55 15.57
CA LYS A 35 42.93 -13.27 16.78
C LYS A 35 42.74 -12.32 17.97
N ASN A 36 41.85 -11.33 17.82
CA ASN A 36 41.58 -10.33 18.84
C ASN A 36 40.28 -10.69 19.59
N TYR A 37 40.40 -11.13 20.83
CA TYR A 37 39.27 -11.58 21.65
C TYR A 37 39.14 -10.77 22.92
N LEU A 38 37.94 -10.26 23.20
CA LEU A 38 37.62 -9.52 24.41
C LEU A 38 36.61 -10.29 25.27
N PRO A 39 36.87 -10.51 26.56
CA PRO A 39 35.88 -11.04 27.49
C PRO A 39 34.67 -10.09 27.59
N LEU A 40 33.46 -10.64 27.69
CA LEU A 40 32.23 -9.83 27.80
C LEU A 40 32.27 -8.83 28.97
N LYS A 41 32.93 -9.17 30.08
CA LYS A 41 33.09 -8.29 31.25
C LYS A 41 33.95 -7.05 30.97
N ALA A 42 34.81 -7.10 29.97
CA ALA A 42 35.70 -6.00 29.60
C ALA A 42 35.08 -5.09 28.53
N CYS A 43 33.81 -5.30 28.16
CA CYS A 43 33.15 -4.59 27.07
C CYS A 43 31.89 -3.89 27.55
N ASP A 44 31.73 -2.63 27.15
CA ASP A 44 30.48 -1.89 27.22
C ASP A 44 29.88 -1.69 25.83
N ILE A 45 28.56 -1.66 25.73
CA ILE A 45 27.88 -1.26 24.50
C ILE A 45 27.94 0.26 24.40
N ILE A 46 28.61 0.76 23.37
CA ILE A 46 28.74 2.21 23.11
C ILE A 46 27.35 2.81 22.88
N ALA A 47 27.05 3.93 23.54
CA ALA A 47 25.78 4.64 23.41
C ALA A 47 25.60 5.25 22.00
N GLY A 48 24.35 5.52 21.61
CA GLY A 48 24.02 6.19 20.33
C GLY A 48 24.03 5.28 19.09
N GLN A 49 24.30 3.98 19.26
CA GLN A 49 24.24 3.02 18.15
C GLN A 49 22.78 2.74 17.73
N LYS A 50 22.49 2.86 16.43
CA LYS A 50 21.20 2.49 15.85
C LYS A 50 21.02 0.97 15.92
N CYS A 51 19.84 0.50 16.35
CA CYS A 51 19.48 -0.91 16.25
C CYS A 51 19.04 -1.23 14.81
N PRO A 52 19.76 -2.08 14.05
CA PRO A 52 19.38 -2.42 12.68
C PRO A 52 18.36 -3.56 12.61
N ARG A 53 18.10 -4.26 13.73
CA ARG A 53 17.23 -5.43 13.78
C ARG A 53 15.77 -5.01 13.84
N GLN A 54 14.91 -5.82 13.24
CA GLN A 54 13.47 -5.66 13.36
C GLN A 54 13.07 -5.74 14.84
N VAL A 55 12.29 -4.76 15.28
CA VAL A 55 11.75 -4.70 16.63
C VAL A 55 10.61 -5.71 16.79
N THR A 56 10.54 -6.36 17.95
CA THR A 56 9.44 -7.28 18.29
C THR A 56 8.12 -6.53 18.41
N ASP A 57 6.97 -7.20 18.26
CA ASP A 57 5.63 -6.59 18.38
C ASP A 57 5.43 -5.82 19.69
N LYS A 58 5.99 -6.33 20.79
CA LYS A 58 5.98 -5.67 22.09
C LYS A 58 6.81 -4.38 22.07
N GLN A 59 8.00 -4.41 21.45
CA GLN A 59 8.83 -3.22 21.28
C GLN A 59 8.20 -2.20 20.33
N VAL A 60 7.55 -2.64 19.25
CA VAL A 60 6.75 -1.78 18.36
C VAL A 60 5.66 -1.09 19.15
N THR A 61 4.87 -1.83 19.94
CA THR A 61 3.79 -1.28 20.76
C THR A 61 4.30 -0.21 21.73
N ASN A 62 5.41 -0.48 22.42
CA ASN A 62 6.04 0.49 23.33
C ASN A 62 6.56 1.72 22.58
N MET A 63 7.22 1.52 21.44
CA MET A 63 7.74 2.60 20.59
C MET A 63 6.60 3.47 20.05
N THR A 64 5.50 2.87 19.60
CA THR A 64 4.30 3.57 19.15
C THR A 64 3.68 4.37 20.30
N GLY A 65 3.52 3.77 21.48
CA GLY A 65 3.03 4.47 22.67
C GLY A 65 3.88 5.69 23.03
N PHE A 66 5.20 5.59 22.89
CA PHE A 66 6.14 6.67 23.18
C PHE A 66 6.14 7.79 22.13
N THR A 67 6.01 7.44 20.84
CA THR A 67 6.14 8.38 19.71
C THR A 67 4.83 9.04 19.30
N CYS A 68 3.69 8.43 19.62
CA CYS A 68 2.34 8.94 19.34
C CYS A 68 1.95 10.12 20.24
N LYS A 69 2.60 11.27 20.04
CA LYS A 69 2.29 12.53 20.72
C LYS A 69 1.18 13.31 20.01
N ARG A 70 0.24 13.86 20.79
CA ARG A 70 -0.81 14.78 20.29
C ARG A 70 -0.18 16.04 19.68
N PRO A 71 -0.88 16.76 18.78
CA PRO A 71 -0.31 17.93 18.08
C PRO A 71 0.23 19.01 19.01
N ASP A 72 -0.48 19.33 20.10
CA ASP A 72 -0.06 20.30 21.10
C ASP A 72 1.23 19.86 21.82
N GLN A 73 1.32 18.58 22.19
CA GLN A 73 2.50 18.00 22.84
C GLN A 73 3.69 17.92 21.90
N ARG A 74 3.45 17.56 20.62
CA ARG A 74 4.49 17.53 19.59
C ARG A 74 5.02 18.93 19.33
N LYS A 75 4.14 19.94 19.23
CA LYS A 75 4.53 21.35 19.11
C LYS A 75 5.44 21.79 20.26
N ARG A 76 5.02 21.56 21.52
CA ARG A 76 5.84 21.89 22.70
C ARG A 76 7.20 21.19 22.68
N SER A 77 7.23 19.92 22.26
CA SER A 77 8.49 19.17 22.16
C SER A 77 9.43 19.77 21.11
N ILE A 78 8.89 20.24 19.97
CA ILE A 78 9.68 20.91 18.92
C ILE A 78 10.19 22.26 19.43
N ASP A 79 9.32 23.08 20.04
CA ASP A 79 9.68 24.39 20.58
C ASP A 79 10.79 24.26 21.66
N GLN A 80 10.68 23.25 22.54
CA GLN A 80 11.73 22.93 23.53
C GLN A 80 13.04 22.53 22.86
N LYS A 81 13.00 21.59 21.90
CA LYS A 81 14.21 21.11 21.21
C LYS A 81 14.89 22.20 20.39
N PHE A 82 14.12 23.11 19.81
CA PHE A 82 14.65 24.29 19.13
C PHE A 82 15.42 25.19 20.11
N GLY A 83 14.88 25.42 21.31
CA GLY A 83 15.56 26.18 22.36
C GLY A 83 16.88 25.55 22.83
N GLU A 84 16.92 24.21 22.93
CA GLU A 84 18.13 23.44 23.28
C GLU A 84 19.19 23.47 22.18
N GLY A 85 18.81 23.72 20.92
CA GLY A 85 19.70 23.60 19.75
C GLY A 85 20.71 24.74 19.55
N GLY A 86 20.63 25.83 20.34
CA GLY A 86 21.64 26.90 20.27
C GLY A 86 21.64 27.72 18.97
N PHE A 87 20.60 27.61 18.12
CA PHE A 87 20.53 28.29 16.82
C PHE A 87 20.61 29.83 16.88
N LYS A 88 20.38 30.43 18.05
CA LYS A 88 20.50 31.89 18.26
C LYS A 88 21.95 32.38 18.32
N SER A 89 22.90 31.50 18.63
CA SER A 89 24.32 31.85 18.79
C SER A 89 25.17 31.53 17.56
N ASP A 90 24.55 31.07 16.46
CA ASP A 90 25.26 30.69 15.24
C ASP A 90 25.65 31.93 14.41
N PRO A 91 26.95 32.22 14.23
CA PRO A 91 27.41 33.40 13.49
C PRO A 91 27.26 33.18 11.98
N GLY A 92 26.11 33.56 11.42
CA GLY A 92 25.87 33.53 9.98
C GLY A 92 24.44 33.17 9.57
N LEU A 93 23.60 32.74 10.53
CA LEU A 93 22.22 32.35 10.28
C LEU A 93 21.29 32.99 11.32
N ASN A 94 20.27 33.70 10.86
CA ASN A 94 19.20 34.18 11.72
C ASN A 94 17.98 33.28 11.58
N VAL A 95 17.72 32.43 12.57
CA VAL A 95 16.58 31.50 12.56
C VAL A 95 15.48 32.01 13.48
N GLU A 96 14.31 32.26 12.89
CA GLU A 96 13.11 32.66 13.64
C GLU A 96 12.67 31.53 14.61
N PRO A 97 12.56 31.79 15.93
CA PRO A 97 12.23 30.76 16.91
C PRO A 97 10.76 30.34 16.88
N SER A 98 9.90 31.09 16.20
CA SER A 98 8.48 30.77 16.10
C SER A 98 8.18 29.94 14.85
N MET A 99 7.32 28.93 14.99
CA MET A 99 6.79 28.18 13.85
C MET A 99 6.11 29.13 12.86
N VAL A 100 6.39 28.95 11.57
CA VAL A 100 5.75 29.70 10.49
C VAL A 100 4.23 29.56 10.58
N LYS A 101 3.54 30.70 10.58
CA LYS A 101 2.08 30.75 10.46
C LYS A 101 1.71 30.70 8.98
N THR A 102 0.85 29.76 8.62
CA THR A 102 0.35 29.62 7.26
C THR A 102 -1.17 29.63 7.25
N ALA A 103 -1.78 30.18 6.20
CA ALA A 103 -3.22 30.15 6.02
C ALA A 103 -3.62 28.79 5.41
N GLY A 104 -4.38 28.00 6.17
CA GLY A 104 -5.03 26.79 5.66
C GLY A 104 -6.42 27.10 5.12
N ARG A 105 -6.92 26.25 4.22
CA ARG A 105 -8.31 26.27 3.77
C ARG A 105 -8.97 24.94 4.12
N GLN A 106 -10.23 24.99 4.55
CA GLN A 106 -11.03 23.80 4.80
C GLN A 106 -11.89 23.51 3.57
N LEU A 107 -11.57 22.41 2.87
CA LEU A 107 -12.38 21.96 1.74
C LEU A 107 -13.65 21.26 2.25
N PRO A 108 -14.81 21.46 1.60
CA PRO A 108 -16.04 20.75 1.94
C PRO A 108 -15.92 19.27 1.52
N PRO A 109 -16.31 18.31 2.38
CA PRO A 109 -16.29 16.90 2.00
C PRO A 109 -17.33 16.60 0.90
N PRO A 110 -17.06 15.65 -0.01
CA PRO A 110 -18.03 15.25 -1.02
C PRO A 110 -19.18 14.47 -0.40
N LYS A 111 -20.35 14.54 -1.02
CA LYS A 111 -21.50 13.69 -0.74
C LYS A 111 -21.30 12.29 -1.33
N ILE A 112 -21.72 11.28 -0.57
CA ILE A 112 -21.61 9.87 -0.96
C ILE A 112 -23.01 9.30 -1.19
N GLU A 113 -23.27 8.86 -2.42
CA GLU A 113 -24.52 8.24 -2.82
C GLU A 113 -24.48 6.70 -2.70
N TYR A 114 -25.57 6.17 -2.15
CA TYR A 114 -25.88 4.76 -1.99
C TYR A 114 -27.08 4.36 -2.84
N SER A 115 -27.51 3.10 -2.79
CA SER A 115 -28.64 2.61 -3.59
C SER A 115 -29.91 3.44 -3.37
N GLY A 116 -30.66 3.67 -4.46
CA GLY A 116 -31.92 4.40 -4.41
C GLY A 116 -31.77 5.91 -4.22
N GLY A 117 -30.59 6.48 -4.54
CA GLY A 117 -30.34 7.92 -4.42
C GLY A 117 -30.16 8.41 -2.98
N ILE A 118 -29.92 7.51 -2.02
CA ILE A 118 -29.69 7.88 -0.62
C ILE A 118 -28.32 8.56 -0.52
N ILE A 119 -28.29 9.81 -0.05
CA ILE A 119 -27.08 10.60 0.08
C ILE A 119 -26.62 10.65 1.54
N GLU A 120 -25.37 10.29 1.78
CA GLU A 120 -24.65 10.47 3.05
C GLU A 120 -23.70 11.68 2.95
N LYS A 121 -23.63 12.46 4.03
CA LYS A 121 -22.71 13.60 4.14
C LYS A 121 -21.62 13.26 5.16
N PRO A 122 -20.38 13.00 4.72
CA PRO A 122 -19.27 12.81 5.62
C PRO A 122 -19.04 14.01 6.54
N CYS A 123 -18.65 13.73 7.78
CA CYS A 123 -18.31 14.72 8.79
C CYS A 123 -16.96 14.34 9.41
N ASP A 124 -16.05 15.30 9.51
CA ASP A 124 -14.68 15.10 10.02
C ASP A 124 -13.99 13.87 9.40
N GLY A 125 -14.11 13.72 8.09
CA GLY A 125 -13.50 12.61 7.35
C GLY A 125 -14.10 11.23 7.63
N SER A 126 -15.28 11.13 8.25
CA SER A 126 -15.94 9.85 8.55
C SER A 126 -17.44 9.85 8.22
N TRP A 127 -17.98 8.67 7.93
CA TRP A 127 -19.41 8.43 7.74
C TRP A 127 -19.77 6.98 8.09
N ASN A 128 -21.05 6.60 7.99
CA ASN A 128 -21.46 5.21 8.20
C ASN A 128 -22.54 4.76 7.20
N MET A 129 -22.71 3.43 7.11
CA MET A 129 -23.67 2.77 6.23
C MET A 129 -24.92 2.24 6.96
N ARG A 130 -25.23 2.74 8.17
CA ARG A 130 -26.46 2.30 8.85
C ARG A 130 -27.66 2.70 8.02
N ASP A 131 -28.57 1.74 7.85
CA ASP A 131 -29.82 1.87 7.09
C ASP A 131 -29.61 2.19 5.59
N LYS A 132 -28.43 1.84 5.06
CA LYS A 132 -28.07 2.03 3.64
C LYS A 132 -27.75 0.70 2.97
N LYS A 133 -27.97 0.63 1.66
CA LYS A 133 -27.57 -0.49 0.80
C LYS A 133 -26.47 -0.05 -0.16
N PHE A 134 -25.58 -0.95 -0.53
CA PHE A 134 -24.51 -0.65 -1.49
C PHE A 134 -25.07 -0.07 -2.78
N ASN A 135 -24.43 0.96 -3.33
CA ASN A 135 -24.83 1.60 -4.58
C ASN A 135 -25.05 0.58 -5.71
N THR A 136 -24.14 -0.38 -5.86
CA THR A 136 -24.31 -1.55 -6.71
C THR A 136 -23.90 -2.78 -5.93
N SER A 137 -24.86 -3.67 -5.68
CA SER A 137 -24.61 -4.90 -4.91
C SER A 137 -24.22 -6.05 -5.83
N ALA A 138 -23.09 -6.69 -5.54
CA ALA A 138 -22.76 -7.98 -6.09
C ALA A 138 -23.59 -9.07 -5.37
N GLN A 139 -24.19 -9.98 -6.14
CA GLN A 139 -25.04 -11.05 -5.64
C GLN A 139 -24.39 -12.40 -5.96
N PRO A 140 -23.47 -12.91 -5.11
CA PRO A 140 -22.87 -14.21 -5.35
C PRO A 140 -23.94 -15.31 -5.22
N THR A 141 -24.08 -16.14 -6.24
CA THR A 141 -25.03 -17.26 -6.31
C THR A 141 -24.43 -18.59 -5.86
N SER A 142 -23.10 -18.70 -5.85
CA SER A 142 -22.37 -19.89 -5.38
C SER A 142 -21.24 -19.46 -4.44
N TRP A 143 -21.17 -20.05 -3.25
CA TRP A 143 -20.15 -19.72 -2.25
C TRP A 143 -19.90 -20.89 -1.29
N THR A 144 -18.77 -20.89 -0.61
CA THR A 144 -18.42 -21.91 0.38
C THR A 144 -17.67 -21.32 1.56
N ILE A 145 -17.60 -22.09 2.64
CA ILE A 145 -16.87 -21.74 3.86
C ILE A 145 -16.06 -22.94 4.32
N PHE A 146 -14.81 -22.69 4.73
CA PHE A 146 -14.06 -23.67 5.51
C PHE A 146 -13.29 -22.99 6.64
N SER A 147 -13.03 -23.78 7.68
CA SER A 147 -12.40 -23.33 8.91
C SER A 147 -11.16 -24.16 9.18
N THR A 148 -10.06 -23.48 9.50
CA THR A 148 -8.83 -24.10 10.01
C THR A 148 -8.80 -24.13 11.54
N CYS A 149 -9.89 -23.74 12.21
CA CYS A 149 -10.02 -23.82 13.66
C CYS A 149 -10.38 -25.25 14.09
N ASP A 150 -9.65 -25.79 15.06
CA ASP A 150 -10.03 -27.03 15.72
C ASP A 150 -11.24 -26.83 16.65
N SER A 151 -12.31 -27.58 16.34
CA SER A 151 -13.39 -28.00 17.24
C SER A 151 -14.21 -26.93 18.00
N SER A 152 -15.25 -26.39 17.35
CA SER A 152 -16.64 -26.37 17.89
C SER A 152 -17.67 -25.86 16.85
N PRO A 153 -18.83 -26.54 16.69
CA PRO A 153 -19.80 -26.34 15.59
C PRO A 153 -20.59 -25.00 15.64
N PRO A 154 -21.24 -24.58 14.53
CA PRO A 154 -21.52 -25.34 13.30
C PRO A 154 -20.66 -24.87 12.12
N ILE A 155 -19.54 -25.55 11.90
CA ILE A 155 -18.77 -25.54 10.64
C ILE A 155 -18.30 -26.98 10.42
N LEU A 156 -18.34 -27.44 9.17
CA LEU A 156 -17.88 -28.77 8.74
C LEU A 156 -16.54 -29.10 9.40
N LEU A 157 -16.58 -30.11 10.27
CA LEU A 157 -15.46 -30.47 11.13
C LEU A 157 -14.39 -31.20 10.34
N ASN A 158 -13.15 -30.79 10.59
CA ASN A 158 -11.93 -31.50 10.27
C ASN A 158 -11.98 -32.92 10.86
N GLN A 159 -12.37 -33.93 10.06
CA GLN A 159 -12.36 -35.32 10.52
C GLN A 159 -10.99 -36.00 10.38
N ARG A 160 -9.92 -35.32 9.92
CA ARG A 160 -8.56 -35.89 9.89
C ARG A 160 -7.48 -34.83 10.11
N GLN A 161 -6.73 -34.95 11.19
CA GLN A 161 -5.63 -34.07 11.63
C GLN A 161 -4.44 -33.91 10.66
N ASP A 162 -4.47 -34.52 9.46
CA ASP A 162 -3.34 -34.54 8.52
C ASP A 162 -3.58 -33.81 7.19
N ARG A 163 -4.72 -33.11 7.01
CA ARG A 163 -4.98 -32.42 5.74
C ARG A 163 -4.29 -31.07 5.66
N SER A 164 -3.57 -30.84 4.56
CA SER A 164 -3.01 -29.53 4.26
C SER A 164 -4.12 -28.49 4.04
N VAL A 165 -3.78 -27.21 4.22
CA VAL A 165 -4.71 -26.10 3.97
C VAL A 165 -5.19 -26.09 2.51
N GLN A 166 -4.34 -26.53 1.58
CA GLN A 166 -4.66 -26.75 0.17
C GLN A 166 -5.79 -27.75 -0.03
N GLU A 167 -5.70 -28.91 0.62
CA GLU A 167 -6.70 -29.97 0.51
C GLU A 167 -8.04 -29.54 1.07
N MET A 168 -8.05 -28.78 2.17
CA MET A 168 -9.28 -28.20 2.73
C MET A 168 -9.92 -27.21 1.76
N PHE A 169 -9.12 -26.35 1.12
CA PHE A 169 -9.61 -25.42 0.10
C PHE A 169 -10.21 -26.17 -1.10
N GLN A 170 -9.50 -27.16 -1.64
CA GLN A 170 -9.99 -27.97 -2.77
C GLN A 170 -11.26 -28.74 -2.42
N ALA A 171 -11.34 -29.33 -1.23
CA ALA A 171 -12.53 -30.02 -0.76
C ALA A 171 -13.73 -29.07 -0.63
N ALA A 172 -13.53 -27.85 -0.11
CA ALA A 172 -14.57 -26.85 0.01
C ALA A 172 -15.09 -26.37 -1.36
N VAL A 173 -14.19 -26.17 -2.32
CA VAL A 173 -14.54 -25.82 -3.71
C VAL A 173 -15.29 -26.96 -4.39
N HIS A 174 -14.83 -28.21 -4.21
CA HIS A 174 -15.50 -29.39 -4.76
C HIS A 174 -16.92 -29.57 -4.19
N ALA A 175 -17.09 -29.41 -2.88
CA ALA A 175 -18.40 -29.49 -2.24
C ALA A 175 -19.37 -28.39 -2.75
N ALA A 176 -18.88 -27.16 -2.93
CA ALA A 176 -19.69 -26.11 -3.55
C ALA A 176 -20.06 -26.42 -5.00
N ASN A 177 -19.12 -26.91 -5.81
CA ASN A 177 -19.39 -27.34 -7.19
C ASN A 177 -20.50 -28.39 -7.25
N GLN A 178 -20.46 -29.38 -6.35
CA GLN A 178 -21.49 -30.41 -6.29
C GLN A 178 -22.85 -29.86 -5.87
N THR A 179 -22.87 -28.87 -4.98
CA THR A 179 -24.09 -28.29 -4.40
C THR A 179 -24.76 -27.30 -5.36
N PHE A 180 -23.99 -26.31 -5.85
CA PHE A 180 -24.49 -25.22 -6.70
C PHE A 180 -24.39 -25.52 -8.20
N LYS A 181 -23.83 -26.67 -8.59
CA LYS A 181 -23.57 -27.09 -9.98
C LYS A 181 -22.71 -26.10 -10.76
N THR A 182 -22.01 -25.21 -10.07
CA THR A 182 -21.19 -24.12 -10.60
C THR A 182 -20.04 -23.80 -9.64
N PRO A 183 -18.87 -23.37 -10.15
CA PRO A 183 -17.77 -22.86 -9.33
C PRO A 183 -18.21 -21.83 -8.31
N PRO A 184 -17.76 -21.93 -7.03
CA PRO A 184 -18.05 -20.89 -6.06
C PRO A 184 -17.42 -19.58 -6.49
N GLN A 185 -18.21 -18.52 -6.44
CA GLN A 185 -17.76 -17.16 -6.69
C GLN A 185 -17.05 -16.58 -5.46
N LEU A 186 -17.30 -17.14 -4.27
CA LEU A 186 -16.73 -16.67 -3.01
C LEU A 186 -16.35 -17.83 -2.08
N VAL A 187 -15.14 -17.78 -1.54
CA VAL A 187 -14.66 -18.68 -0.48
C VAL A 187 -14.38 -17.90 0.80
N TRP A 188 -15.06 -18.28 1.88
CA TRP A 188 -14.81 -17.78 3.22
C TRP A 188 -13.82 -18.67 3.96
N ILE A 189 -12.77 -18.07 4.52
CA ILE A 189 -11.78 -18.78 5.35
C ILE A 189 -11.86 -18.27 6.79
N ILE A 190 -11.95 -19.19 7.74
CA ILE A 190 -11.89 -18.89 9.17
C ILE A 190 -10.59 -19.43 9.75
N ASN A 191 -9.73 -18.54 10.24
CA ASN A 191 -8.46 -18.89 10.87
C ASN A 191 -8.48 -18.64 12.38
N PRO A 192 -7.85 -19.52 13.20
CA PRO A 192 -7.78 -19.34 14.64
C PRO A 192 -6.86 -18.17 15.03
N VAL A 193 -5.74 -18.06 14.31
CA VAL A 193 -4.71 -17.02 14.48
C VAL A 193 -4.29 -16.48 13.12
N PHE A 194 -3.66 -15.31 13.11
CA PHE A 194 -3.03 -14.79 11.90
C PHE A 194 -1.70 -15.50 11.72
N ASP A 195 -1.54 -16.19 10.58
CA ASP A 195 -0.31 -16.82 10.16
C ASP A 195 0.04 -16.29 8.76
N ALA A 196 1.19 -15.64 8.63
CA ALA A 196 1.62 -15.03 7.38
C ALA A 196 1.94 -16.08 6.31
N HIS A 197 2.50 -17.23 6.70
CA HIS A 197 2.89 -18.30 5.79
C HIS A 197 1.65 -18.98 5.21
N ALA A 198 0.75 -19.47 6.08
CA ALA A 198 -0.52 -20.06 5.65
C ALA A 198 -1.38 -19.07 4.84
N CYS A 199 -1.31 -17.78 5.14
CA CYS A 199 -2.00 -16.73 4.39
C CYS A 199 -1.38 -16.47 3.00
N SER A 200 -0.07 -16.70 2.83
CA SER A 200 0.61 -16.62 1.53
C SER A 200 0.13 -17.73 0.62
N GLU A 201 0.24 -18.99 1.07
CA GLU A 201 -0.20 -20.18 0.31
C GLU A 201 -1.69 -20.09 -0.07
N LEU A 202 -2.54 -19.70 0.88
CA LEU A 202 -3.98 -19.52 0.68
C LEU A 202 -4.36 -18.42 -0.31
N LYS A 203 -3.48 -17.46 -0.56
CA LYS A 203 -3.71 -16.40 -1.55
C LYS A 203 -3.19 -16.81 -2.92
N MET A 204 -2.10 -17.56 -2.99
CA MET A 204 -1.58 -18.06 -4.28
C MET A 204 -2.62 -18.94 -5.00
N MET A 205 -3.25 -19.87 -4.29
CA MET A 205 -4.20 -20.85 -4.86
C MET A 205 -5.44 -20.25 -5.55
N PRO A 206 -6.10 -19.20 -5.04
CA PRO A 206 -7.21 -18.57 -5.73
C PRO A 206 -6.77 -17.50 -6.74
N ASP A 207 -5.62 -16.85 -6.55
CA ASP A 207 -5.27 -15.66 -7.32
C ASP A 207 -4.38 -15.93 -8.54
N THR A 208 -3.56 -16.98 -8.53
CA THR A 208 -2.55 -17.23 -9.58
C THR A 208 -3.06 -18.16 -10.67
N GLU A 209 -2.42 -18.15 -11.85
CA GLU A 209 -2.74 -19.06 -12.97
C GLU A 209 -2.62 -20.54 -12.60
N ALA A 210 -1.74 -20.90 -11.65
CA ALA A 210 -1.65 -22.25 -11.09
C ALA A 210 -2.86 -22.63 -10.21
N GLY A 211 -3.78 -21.69 -10.02
CA GLY A 211 -4.90 -21.73 -9.11
C GLY A 211 -6.27 -21.87 -9.78
N VAL A 212 -7.32 -21.45 -9.07
CA VAL A 212 -8.73 -21.62 -9.49
C VAL A 212 -9.47 -20.33 -9.85
N GLY A 213 -8.87 -19.16 -9.63
CA GLY A 213 -9.47 -17.87 -10.00
C GLY A 213 -10.75 -17.52 -9.24
N ILE A 214 -10.74 -17.61 -7.90
CA ILE A 214 -11.94 -17.42 -7.05
C ILE A 214 -11.73 -16.33 -6.00
N VAL A 215 -12.74 -15.48 -5.77
CA VAL A 215 -12.67 -14.47 -4.71
C VAL A 215 -12.60 -15.11 -3.33
N LEU A 216 -11.55 -14.76 -2.58
CA LEU A 216 -11.32 -15.28 -1.25
C LEU A 216 -11.34 -14.21 -0.15
N ARG A 217 -11.89 -14.56 1.02
CA ARG A 217 -11.93 -13.71 2.21
C ARG A 217 -11.60 -14.46 3.50
N CYS A 218 -10.47 -14.12 4.11
CA CYS A 218 -10.08 -14.60 5.43
C CYS A 218 -10.69 -13.77 6.57
N MET A 219 -11.06 -14.45 7.65
CA MET A 219 -11.59 -13.92 8.90
C MET A 219 -10.89 -14.61 10.08
N LEU A 220 -10.69 -13.89 11.19
CA LEU A 220 -10.16 -14.49 12.41
C LEU A 220 -11.31 -14.92 13.31
N SER A 221 -11.25 -16.14 13.86
CA SER A 221 -12.30 -16.72 14.70
C SER A 221 -12.67 -15.84 15.89
N LYS A 222 -11.68 -15.14 16.48
CA LYS A 222 -11.89 -14.18 17.58
C LYS A 222 -12.89 -13.06 17.23
N HIS A 223 -12.96 -12.64 15.96
CA HIS A 223 -13.86 -11.58 15.53
C HIS A 223 -15.26 -12.11 15.18
N ILE A 224 -15.35 -13.37 14.75
CA ILE A 224 -16.63 -14.04 14.45
C ILE A 224 -17.43 -14.20 15.73
N ARG A 225 -16.80 -14.65 16.82
CA ARG A 225 -17.46 -14.82 18.13
C ARG A 225 -18.08 -13.53 18.68
N LYS A 226 -17.53 -12.36 18.31
CA LYS A 226 -18.03 -11.06 18.77
C LYS A 226 -19.28 -10.60 18.01
N CYS A 227 -19.56 -11.15 16.82
CA CYS A 227 -20.69 -10.77 15.96
C CYS A 227 -20.88 -9.25 15.79
N SER A 228 -19.78 -8.48 15.72
CA SER A 228 -19.87 -7.03 15.63
C SER A 228 -20.41 -6.61 14.27
N LEU A 229 -21.52 -5.86 14.26
CA LEU A 229 -22.12 -5.33 13.02
C LEU A 229 -21.13 -4.47 12.22
N GLN A 230 -20.28 -3.69 12.88
CA GLN A 230 -19.25 -2.90 12.21
C GLN A 230 -18.21 -3.79 11.52
N TYR A 231 -17.80 -4.90 12.17
CA TYR A 231 -16.87 -5.85 11.59
C TYR A 231 -17.46 -6.54 10.35
N ILE A 232 -18.72 -6.97 10.45
CA ILE A 232 -19.46 -7.59 9.35
C ILE A 232 -19.59 -6.60 8.18
N ALA A 233 -20.03 -5.37 8.43
CA ALA A 233 -20.13 -4.33 7.41
C ALA A 233 -18.78 -4.08 6.70
N ASN A 234 -17.69 -3.99 7.47
CA ASN A 234 -16.34 -3.80 6.93
C ASN A 234 -15.84 -4.99 6.08
N ILE A 235 -16.32 -6.20 6.36
CA ILE A 235 -16.05 -7.37 5.53
C ILE A 235 -16.88 -7.34 4.25
N LEU A 236 -18.18 -7.07 4.37
CA LEU A 236 -19.09 -7.06 3.22
C LEU A 236 -18.73 -5.99 2.21
N MET A 237 -18.23 -4.83 2.64
CA MET A 237 -17.65 -3.82 1.73
C MET A 237 -16.55 -4.40 0.85
N LYS A 238 -15.66 -5.22 1.42
CA LYS A 238 -14.54 -5.82 0.68
C LYS A 238 -15.03 -6.89 -0.27
N VAL A 239 -15.99 -7.71 0.16
CA VAL A 239 -16.57 -8.77 -0.68
C VAL A 239 -17.33 -8.18 -1.85
N ASN A 240 -18.17 -7.18 -1.62
CA ASN A 240 -18.93 -6.49 -2.66
C ASN A 240 -18.00 -5.96 -3.75
N THR A 241 -16.96 -5.22 -3.37
CA THR A 241 -15.97 -4.67 -4.31
C THR A 241 -15.19 -5.76 -5.05
N LYS A 242 -14.79 -6.85 -4.38
CA LYS A 242 -14.10 -7.96 -5.03
C LYS A 242 -14.96 -8.70 -6.07
N LEU A 243 -16.27 -8.73 -5.86
CA LEU A 243 -17.23 -9.33 -6.78
C LEU A 243 -17.77 -8.33 -7.83
N GLY A 244 -17.15 -7.16 -7.98
CA GLY A 244 -17.50 -6.14 -8.98
C GLY A 244 -18.59 -5.16 -8.56
N GLY A 245 -19.08 -5.23 -7.32
CA GLY A 245 -20.02 -4.27 -6.75
C GLY A 245 -19.37 -2.93 -6.35
N ARG A 246 -20.22 -1.91 -6.14
CA ARG A 246 -19.83 -0.56 -5.70
C ARG A 246 -20.49 -0.25 -4.36
N ASN A 247 -19.69 0.12 -3.36
CA ASN A 247 -20.20 0.37 -2.01
C ASN A 247 -20.96 1.70 -1.94
N GLY A 248 -20.28 2.81 -2.24
CA GLY A 248 -20.84 4.15 -2.39
C GLY A 248 -20.06 4.90 -3.47
N VAL A 249 -20.68 5.91 -4.07
CA VAL A 249 -20.09 6.72 -5.15
C VAL A 249 -20.17 8.20 -4.78
N ILE A 250 -19.27 9.03 -5.31
CA ILE A 250 -19.36 10.48 -5.11
C ILE A 250 -20.52 11.00 -5.95
N SER A 251 -21.42 11.79 -5.35
CA SER A 251 -22.54 12.40 -6.08
C SER A 251 -22.26 13.83 -6.55
N ASP A 252 -21.29 14.50 -5.93
CA ASP A 252 -20.94 15.86 -6.33
C ASP A 252 -20.14 15.86 -7.64
N PRO A 253 -20.31 16.88 -8.51
CA PRO A 253 -19.50 17.01 -9.71
C PRO A 253 -18.01 17.07 -9.36
N LEU A 254 -17.20 16.32 -10.11
CA LEU A 254 -15.75 16.34 -9.97
C LEU A 254 -15.15 17.32 -11.00
N PRO A 255 -14.20 18.17 -10.62
CA PRO A 255 -13.66 19.20 -11.51
C PRO A 255 -12.78 18.57 -12.59
N CYS A 256 -12.91 19.07 -13.82
CA CYS A 256 -12.09 18.71 -14.98
C CYS A 256 -11.99 17.19 -15.27
N VAL A 257 -12.96 16.39 -14.80
CA VAL A 257 -13.06 14.97 -15.11
C VAL A 257 -14.45 14.64 -15.66
N SER A 258 -14.49 13.68 -16.57
CA SER A 258 -15.70 13.20 -17.23
C SER A 258 -15.89 11.71 -16.97
N ALA A 259 -17.02 11.17 -17.43
CA ALA A 259 -17.24 9.72 -17.45
C ALA A 259 -16.13 8.96 -18.22
N ARG A 260 -15.42 9.64 -19.13
CA ARG A 260 -14.34 9.08 -19.94
C ARG A 260 -12.95 9.38 -19.38
N THR A 261 -12.83 9.96 -18.19
CA THR A 261 -11.52 10.16 -17.54
C THR A 261 -11.05 8.87 -16.87
N ASN A 262 -9.80 8.50 -17.12
CA ASN A 262 -9.15 7.36 -16.47
C ASN A 262 -8.19 7.85 -15.37
N ILE A 263 -8.31 7.29 -14.17
CA ILE A 263 -7.49 7.66 -13.00
C ILE A 263 -6.61 6.48 -12.60
N PHE A 264 -5.32 6.66 -12.77
CA PHE A 264 -4.29 5.69 -12.42
C PHE A 264 -3.65 5.98 -11.06
N GLY A 265 -3.14 4.92 -10.46
CA GLY A 265 -2.22 4.98 -9.34
C GLY A 265 -1.01 4.11 -9.63
N ALA A 266 0.15 4.47 -9.09
CA ALA A 266 1.34 3.66 -9.17
C ALA A 266 2.18 3.77 -7.89
N ASP A 267 2.69 2.63 -7.44
CA ASP A 267 3.58 2.51 -6.29
C ASP A 267 4.70 1.51 -6.58
N VAL A 268 5.87 1.71 -5.98
CA VAL A 268 7.03 0.82 -6.08
C VAL A 268 7.49 0.49 -4.67
N ILE A 269 7.58 -0.81 -4.35
CA ILE A 269 7.98 -1.27 -3.02
C ILE A 269 9.29 -2.07 -3.09
N ARG A 270 10.40 -1.43 -3.52
CA ARG A 270 11.76 -2.00 -3.45
C ARG A 270 12.78 -0.94 -3.01
N HIS A 271 13.82 -1.36 -2.29
CA HIS A 271 14.74 -0.46 -1.57
C HIS A 271 15.74 0.34 -2.42
N ARG A 272 15.77 0.22 -3.76
CA ARG A 272 16.87 0.78 -4.57
C ARG A 272 16.52 1.23 -6.00
N VAL A 273 15.32 0.92 -6.49
CA VAL A 273 14.88 1.27 -7.85
C VAL A 273 13.48 1.83 -7.74
N GLU A 274 13.35 3.14 -7.98
CA GLU A 274 12.08 3.88 -7.91
C GLU A 274 11.45 4.12 -9.29
N GLN A 275 12.20 3.80 -10.35
CA GLN A 275 11.74 3.87 -11.74
C GLN A 275 10.88 2.66 -12.08
N ILE A 276 9.72 2.91 -12.69
CA ILE A 276 8.87 1.87 -13.27
C ILE A 276 9.33 1.66 -14.71
N VAL A 277 10.15 0.63 -14.95
CA VAL A 277 10.74 0.36 -16.27
C VAL A 277 9.67 -0.04 -17.29
N ASP A 278 8.73 -0.90 -16.90
CA ASP A 278 7.71 -1.46 -17.80
C ASP A 278 6.37 -0.71 -17.77
N MET A 279 6.41 0.60 -17.48
CA MET A 279 5.19 1.41 -17.30
C MET A 279 4.28 1.36 -18.54
N LYS A 280 4.88 1.33 -19.74
CA LYS A 280 4.14 1.22 -21.00
C LYS A 280 3.27 -0.04 -21.01
N ASP A 281 3.87 -1.20 -20.75
CA ASP A 281 3.17 -2.48 -20.84
C ASP A 281 2.15 -2.64 -19.69
N MET A 282 2.49 -2.13 -18.50
CA MET A 282 1.58 -2.08 -17.35
C MET A 282 0.34 -1.22 -17.60
N ALA A 283 0.43 -0.18 -18.43
CA ALA A 283 -0.70 0.69 -18.76
C ALA A 283 -1.64 0.12 -19.83
N ILE A 284 -1.18 -0.85 -20.63
CA ILE A 284 -1.95 -1.39 -21.76
C ILE A 284 -3.22 -2.10 -21.26
N GLU A 285 -3.09 -3.08 -20.35
CA GLU A 285 -4.24 -3.89 -19.94
C GLU A 285 -5.31 -3.09 -19.20
N PRO A 286 -4.98 -2.20 -18.23
CA PRO A 286 -5.95 -1.30 -17.65
C PRO A 286 -6.66 -0.42 -18.68
N THR A 287 -5.95 0.08 -19.69
CA THR A 287 -6.55 0.92 -20.75
C THR A 287 -7.49 0.11 -21.65
N LYS A 288 -7.11 -1.12 -22.00
CA LYS A 288 -7.98 -2.06 -22.72
C LYS A 288 -9.23 -2.38 -21.90
N GLN A 289 -9.07 -2.62 -20.61
CA GLN A 289 -10.19 -2.90 -19.71
C GLN A 289 -11.13 -1.69 -19.63
N PHE A 290 -10.60 -0.48 -19.48
CA PHE A 290 -11.39 0.75 -19.53
C PHE A 290 -12.19 0.82 -20.84
N TYR A 291 -11.52 0.66 -21.99
CA TYR A 291 -12.15 0.66 -23.31
C TYR A 291 -13.28 -0.38 -23.43
N ARG A 292 -13.10 -1.59 -22.91
CA ARG A 292 -14.15 -2.63 -22.88
C ARG A 292 -15.35 -2.21 -22.03
N GLN A 293 -15.12 -1.50 -20.91
CA GLN A 293 -16.17 -1.07 -19.98
C GLN A 293 -16.90 0.20 -20.41
N THR A 294 -16.25 1.08 -21.17
CA THR A 294 -16.79 2.36 -21.67
C THR A 294 -17.41 2.23 -23.06
N ALA A 295 -18.07 1.11 -23.34
CA ALA A 295 -18.72 0.85 -24.64
C ALA A 295 -17.77 1.08 -25.84
N ARG A 296 -16.49 0.69 -25.71
CA ARG A 296 -15.46 0.84 -26.74
C ARG A 296 -15.15 2.30 -27.10
N VAL A 297 -15.15 3.18 -26.10
CA VAL A 297 -14.73 4.58 -26.23
C VAL A 297 -13.41 4.82 -25.49
N LYS A 298 -12.45 5.46 -26.17
CA LYS A 298 -11.16 5.82 -25.57
C LYS A 298 -11.33 6.87 -24.46
N PRO A 299 -10.46 6.88 -23.44
CA PRO A 299 -10.46 7.94 -22.46
C PRO A 299 -10.13 9.29 -23.11
N ASP A 300 -10.76 10.36 -22.64
CA ASP A 300 -10.48 11.72 -23.09
C ASP A 300 -9.44 12.44 -22.22
N CYS A 301 -9.20 11.93 -21.01
CA CYS A 301 -8.28 12.47 -20.03
C CYS A 301 -7.67 11.33 -19.21
N ILE A 302 -6.38 11.45 -18.89
CA ILE A 302 -5.67 10.55 -17.99
C ILE A 302 -5.11 11.35 -16.82
N VAL A 303 -5.50 10.96 -15.60
CA VAL A 303 -4.93 11.49 -14.35
C VAL A 303 -4.12 10.38 -13.69
N PHE A 304 -2.82 10.62 -13.46
CA PHE A 304 -1.88 9.63 -12.97
C PHE A 304 -1.30 10.08 -11.63
N TYR A 305 -1.60 9.36 -10.55
CA TYR A 305 -1.01 9.59 -9.23
C TYR A 305 0.13 8.59 -8.96
N ARG A 306 1.32 9.08 -8.58
CA ARG A 306 2.52 8.26 -8.33
C ARG A 306 3.03 8.48 -6.91
N ASP A 307 3.18 7.41 -6.13
CA ASP A 307 3.78 7.49 -4.77
C ASP A 307 5.31 7.39 -4.79
N GLY A 308 5.97 7.64 -3.67
CA GLY A 308 7.32 7.10 -3.44
C GLY A 308 8.46 7.84 -4.14
N VAL A 309 8.19 8.90 -4.90
CA VAL A 309 9.24 9.61 -5.64
C VAL A 309 9.76 10.79 -4.82
N SER A 310 11.06 10.79 -4.52
CA SER A 310 11.70 11.94 -3.87
C SER A 310 11.98 13.07 -4.89
N GLU A 311 12.09 14.31 -4.42
CA GLU A 311 12.31 15.48 -5.29
C GLU A 311 13.52 15.32 -6.23
N GLY A 312 14.64 14.80 -5.71
CA GLY A 312 15.85 14.54 -6.49
C GLY A 312 15.67 13.51 -7.62
N GLN A 313 14.56 12.78 -7.62
CA GLN A 313 14.22 11.72 -8.56
C GLN A 313 13.14 12.12 -9.58
N PHE A 314 12.57 13.33 -9.50
CA PHE A 314 11.51 13.77 -10.42
C PHE A 314 11.92 13.75 -11.89
N HIS A 315 13.20 13.96 -12.19
CA HIS A 315 13.74 13.90 -13.55
C HIS A 315 13.66 12.50 -14.19
N MET A 316 13.53 11.44 -13.39
CA MET A 316 13.31 10.08 -13.91
C MET A 316 11.84 9.83 -14.29
N VAL A 317 10.92 10.64 -13.77
CA VAL A 317 9.49 10.52 -14.04
C VAL A 317 9.08 11.38 -15.24
N VAL A 318 9.77 12.49 -15.50
CA VAL A 318 9.44 13.43 -16.59
C VAL A 318 10.70 13.85 -17.35
N ASN A 319 10.63 13.80 -18.69
CA ASN A 319 11.68 14.31 -19.58
C ASN A 319 11.88 15.82 -19.40
N TYR A 320 13.13 16.27 -19.37
CA TYR A 320 13.60 17.61 -19.00
C TYR A 320 12.89 18.78 -19.73
N ASP A 321 12.27 19.68 -18.95
CA ASP A 321 12.31 21.18 -18.99
C ASP A 321 11.19 21.79 -18.13
N VAL A 322 11.15 21.48 -16.81
CA VAL A 322 9.98 21.80 -15.96
C VAL A 322 10.36 22.50 -14.65
N THR A 323 11.52 23.15 -14.55
CA THR A 323 11.92 23.79 -13.28
C THR A 323 11.01 24.97 -12.91
N ALA A 324 10.42 25.68 -13.88
CA ALA A 324 9.53 26.82 -13.63
C ALA A 324 8.05 26.45 -13.36
N VAL A 325 7.56 25.28 -13.84
CA VAL A 325 6.17 24.83 -13.59
C VAL A 325 6.07 24.03 -12.28
N ARG A 326 7.17 23.41 -11.83
CA ARG A 326 7.25 22.63 -10.57
C ARG A 326 6.91 23.44 -9.32
N GLU A 327 7.33 24.70 -9.25
CA GLU A 327 7.08 25.53 -8.05
C GLU A 327 5.65 26.07 -7.96
N ALA A 328 4.93 26.15 -9.09
CA ALA A 328 3.63 26.81 -9.16
C ALA A 328 2.44 25.93 -8.71
N CYS A 329 2.60 24.60 -8.57
CA CYS A 329 1.48 23.67 -8.37
C CYS A 329 1.75 22.54 -7.36
N GLN A 330 2.42 22.86 -6.25
CA GLN A 330 2.54 21.97 -5.09
C GLN A 330 1.55 22.34 -3.98
N PHE A 331 1.03 21.35 -3.26
CA PHE A 331 0.17 21.58 -2.10
C PHE A 331 0.24 20.47 -1.07
N TYR A 332 0.00 20.84 0.19
CA TYR A 332 -0.22 19.89 1.29
C TYR A 332 -1.71 19.69 1.48
N LEU A 333 -2.15 18.43 1.58
CA LEU A 333 -3.54 18.07 1.83
C LEU A 333 -3.66 17.17 3.06
N MET A 334 -4.41 17.65 4.05
CA MET A 334 -4.83 16.85 5.20
C MET A 334 -6.22 16.27 4.92
N SER A 335 -6.27 15.13 4.23
CA SER A 335 -7.55 14.54 3.81
C SER A 335 -8.25 13.70 4.87
N HIS A 336 -7.56 13.31 5.96
CA HIS A 336 -8.04 12.35 6.93
C HIS A 336 -8.10 12.94 8.35
N ALA A 337 -8.97 12.37 9.18
CA ALA A 337 -9.02 12.70 10.60
C ALA A 337 -7.83 12.11 11.36
N GLY A 338 -7.25 12.90 12.27
CA GLY A 338 -6.19 12.46 13.17
C GLY A 338 -6.72 11.57 14.29
N LEU A 339 -6.66 10.25 14.10
CA LEU A 339 -7.07 9.27 15.11
C LEU A 339 -6.15 9.21 16.33
N GLN A 340 -4.83 9.26 16.08
CA GLN A 340 -3.82 9.15 17.11
C GLN A 340 -2.55 9.89 16.68
N GLY A 341 -1.86 10.49 17.66
CA GLY A 341 -0.63 11.22 17.42
C GLY A 341 -0.87 12.56 16.72
N THR A 342 0.09 12.97 15.90
CA THR A 342 -0.02 14.16 15.05
C THR A 342 -0.06 13.69 13.60
N SER A 343 -1.15 14.05 12.90
CA SER A 343 -1.36 13.67 11.51
C SER A 343 -0.26 14.18 10.59
N ARG A 344 -0.04 13.48 9.47
CA ARG A 344 0.89 13.88 8.43
C ARG A 344 0.08 14.31 7.21
N PRO A 345 0.14 15.59 6.80
CA PRO A 345 -0.46 15.98 5.53
C PRO A 345 0.32 15.32 4.39
N THR A 346 -0.38 14.93 3.33
CA THR A 346 0.26 14.39 2.13
C THR A 346 0.65 15.55 1.23
N HIS A 347 1.89 15.53 0.75
CA HIS A 347 2.44 16.55 -0.15
C HIS A 347 2.29 16.08 -1.59
N TYR A 348 1.58 16.85 -2.39
CA TYR A 348 1.34 16.58 -3.81
C TYR A 348 2.14 17.57 -4.65
N HIS A 349 2.85 17.03 -5.65
CA HIS A 349 3.62 17.75 -6.66
C HIS A 349 3.01 17.49 -8.03
N LEU A 350 2.52 18.53 -8.70
CA LEU A 350 2.06 18.43 -10.09
C LEU A 350 3.27 18.52 -11.02
N LEU A 351 3.56 17.44 -11.74
CA LEU A 351 4.70 17.37 -12.66
C LEU A 351 4.31 17.68 -14.11
N VAL A 352 3.12 17.26 -14.53
CA VAL A 352 2.58 17.48 -15.88
C VAL A 352 1.11 17.87 -15.75
N ASN A 353 0.69 18.90 -16.49
CA ASN A 353 -0.69 19.37 -16.51
C ASN A 353 -1.07 19.84 -17.92
N GLU A 354 -1.37 18.89 -18.79
CA GLU A 354 -1.90 19.25 -20.10
C GLU A 354 -3.38 19.62 -19.97
N VAL A 355 -4.15 18.91 -19.13
CA VAL A 355 -5.62 19.10 -18.96
C VAL A 355 -6.03 20.54 -18.59
N GLY A 356 -5.11 21.32 -18.01
CA GLY A 356 -5.38 22.69 -17.60
C GLY A 356 -6.06 22.79 -16.23
N PHE A 357 -5.79 21.85 -15.32
CA PHE A 357 -6.27 21.94 -13.94
C PHE A 357 -5.78 23.23 -13.29
N THR A 358 -6.69 23.97 -12.64
CA THR A 358 -6.27 24.99 -11.67
C THR A 358 -5.83 24.33 -10.36
N GLY A 359 -5.16 25.08 -9.49
CA GLY A 359 -4.81 24.60 -8.16
C GLY A 359 -6.05 24.19 -7.33
N ASP A 360 -7.16 24.90 -7.49
CA ASP A 360 -8.42 24.59 -6.80
C ASP A 360 -9.08 23.32 -7.34
N ASP A 361 -9.05 23.11 -8.67
CA ASP A 361 -9.57 21.90 -9.30
C ASP A 361 -8.81 20.67 -8.81
N LEU A 362 -7.48 20.73 -8.83
CA LEU A 362 -6.63 19.61 -8.44
C LEU A 362 -6.76 19.29 -6.95
N GLN A 363 -6.80 20.31 -6.09
CA GLN A 363 -7.00 20.13 -4.64
C GLN A 363 -8.36 19.52 -4.34
N THR A 364 -9.42 20.01 -4.99
CA THR A 364 -10.80 19.52 -4.81
C THR A 364 -10.95 18.09 -5.32
N LEU A 365 -10.44 17.79 -6.52
CA LEU A 365 -10.45 16.43 -7.08
C LEU A 365 -9.71 15.46 -6.15
N THR A 366 -8.48 15.79 -5.77
CA THR A 366 -7.63 14.94 -4.92
C THR A 366 -8.29 14.69 -3.56
N TYR A 367 -8.86 15.73 -2.94
CA TYR A 367 -9.58 15.60 -1.67
C TYR A 367 -10.83 14.72 -1.81
N ASN A 368 -11.63 14.94 -2.86
CA ASN A 368 -12.85 14.17 -3.08
C ASN A 368 -12.52 12.68 -3.32
N LEU A 369 -11.50 12.38 -4.12
CA LEU A 369 -11.08 11.00 -4.37
C LEU A 369 -10.68 10.27 -3.09
N CYS A 370 -10.17 10.94 -2.05
CA CYS A 370 -9.83 10.33 -0.76
C CYS A 370 -11.03 9.67 -0.04
N TYR A 371 -12.26 9.96 -0.47
CA TYR A 371 -13.49 9.34 0.06
C TYR A 371 -13.91 8.07 -0.69
N THR A 372 -13.20 7.68 -1.75
CA THR A 372 -13.55 6.53 -2.62
C THR A 372 -12.90 5.20 -2.21
N PHE A 373 -12.21 5.17 -1.06
CA PHE A 373 -11.57 3.94 -0.59
C PHE A 373 -12.61 2.93 -0.09
N ALA A 374 -12.82 1.86 -0.87
CA ALA A 374 -13.92 0.93 -0.70
C ALA A 374 -13.81 0.05 0.55
N ARG A 375 -12.71 0.12 1.32
CA ARG A 375 -12.47 -0.74 2.49
C ARG A 375 -12.91 -0.12 3.82
N CYS A 376 -13.29 1.15 3.85
CA CYS A 376 -13.80 1.84 5.04
C CYS A 376 -14.74 3.00 4.66
N THR A 377 -15.49 3.48 5.65
CA THR A 377 -16.37 4.66 5.52
C THR A 377 -15.68 5.91 6.10
N TRP A 378 -14.41 6.07 5.76
CA TRP A 378 -13.52 7.11 6.27
C TRP A 378 -12.68 7.62 5.10
N SER A 379 -12.41 8.93 5.09
CA SER A 379 -11.46 9.53 4.16
C SER A 379 -10.06 9.06 4.50
N VAL A 380 -9.31 8.66 3.47
CA VAL A 380 -7.94 8.18 3.60
C VAL A 380 -6.92 9.28 3.32
N TRP A 381 -5.71 9.09 3.82
CA TRP A 381 -4.63 10.09 3.74
C TRP A 381 -4.05 10.27 2.32
N MET A 382 -4.40 9.39 1.38
CA MET A 382 -3.88 9.37 0.02
C MET A 382 -4.99 8.94 -0.95
N VAL A 383 -4.91 9.43 -2.19
CA VAL A 383 -5.84 9.05 -3.26
C VAL A 383 -5.92 7.52 -3.39
N PRO A 384 -7.13 6.93 -3.39
CA PRO A 384 -7.27 5.49 -3.35
C PRO A 384 -6.54 4.76 -4.48
N SER A 385 -6.47 5.30 -5.71
CA SER A 385 -5.68 4.69 -6.80
C SER A 385 -4.25 4.32 -6.40
N VAL A 386 -3.60 5.20 -5.66
CA VAL A 386 -2.27 4.98 -5.13
C VAL A 386 -2.27 3.99 -3.96
N TYR A 387 -3.21 4.15 -3.01
CA TYR A 387 -3.33 3.23 -1.87
C TYR A 387 -3.56 1.78 -2.35
N TYR A 388 -4.35 1.62 -3.39
CA TYR A 388 -4.61 0.35 -4.05
C TYR A 388 -3.38 -0.20 -4.76
N SER A 389 -2.56 0.66 -5.38
CA SER A 389 -1.26 0.26 -5.95
C SER A 389 -0.32 -0.30 -4.88
N HIS A 390 -0.30 0.34 -3.70
CA HIS A 390 0.44 -0.18 -2.55
C HIS A 390 -0.04 -1.56 -2.11
N LEU A 391 -1.36 -1.78 -2.07
CA LEU A 391 -1.95 -3.08 -1.74
C LEU A 391 -1.65 -4.17 -2.79
N VAL A 392 -1.61 -3.79 -4.07
CA VAL A 392 -1.20 -4.67 -5.19
C VAL A 392 0.26 -5.06 -5.03
N ALA A 393 1.16 -4.11 -4.86
CA ALA A 393 2.58 -4.37 -4.72
C ALA A 393 2.89 -5.17 -3.44
N PHE A 394 2.18 -4.92 -2.33
CA PHE A 394 2.27 -5.75 -1.13
C PHE A 394 1.75 -7.18 -1.38
N ARG A 395 0.70 -7.35 -2.20
CA ARG A 395 0.19 -8.69 -2.54
C ARG A 395 1.15 -9.44 -3.47
N ALA A 396 1.75 -8.76 -4.44
CA ALA A 396 2.68 -9.35 -5.41
C ALA A 396 3.90 -10.01 -4.73
N ARG A 397 4.30 -9.54 -3.54
CA ARG A 397 5.33 -10.19 -2.72
C ARG A 397 5.02 -11.65 -2.37
N PHE A 398 3.74 -12.02 -2.28
CA PHE A 398 3.33 -13.40 -2.04
C PHE A 398 3.39 -14.28 -3.30
N PHE A 399 3.62 -13.70 -4.49
CA PHE A 399 3.67 -14.42 -5.77
C PHE A 399 5.10 -14.66 -6.28
N GLN A 400 6.11 -14.32 -5.48
CA GLN A 400 7.51 -14.55 -5.81
C GLN A 400 7.83 -16.04 -5.62
N THR A 401 8.45 -16.65 -6.64
CA THR A 401 8.74 -18.09 -6.71
C THR A 401 9.78 -18.58 -5.72
N ASP A 402 10.66 -17.68 -5.24
CA ASP A 402 11.60 -17.99 -4.18
C ASP A 402 11.09 -17.45 -2.85
N GLY A 403 11.07 -18.32 -1.83
CA GLY A 403 10.84 -17.99 -0.43
C GLY A 403 11.90 -17.02 0.08
N CYS A 404 11.82 -15.76 -0.34
CA CYS A 404 12.58 -14.66 0.20
C CYS A 404 12.01 -14.32 1.58
N ASP A 405 12.27 -15.22 2.53
CA ASP A 405 12.33 -14.91 3.95
C ASP A 405 13.54 -13.99 4.19
N THR A 406 13.54 -12.79 3.60
CA THR A 406 14.35 -11.69 4.10
C THR A 406 13.53 -10.42 4.14
N ILE A 407 12.71 -10.33 5.19
CA ILE A 407 12.69 -9.10 5.95
C ILE A 407 14.13 -8.87 6.43
N SER A 408 14.90 -8.12 5.64
CA SER A 408 16.17 -7.48 5.99
C SER A 408 17.15 -8.31 6.83
N THR A 409 17.91 -9.21 6.20
CA THR A 409 19.27 -9.50 6.67
C THR A 409 20.23 -8.52 6.01
N VAL A 410 20.90 -7.73 6.85
CA VAL A 410 21.99 -6.85 6.46
C VAL A 410 23.09 -7.71 5.82
N SER A 411 23.28 -7.63 4.51
CA SER A 411 24.52 -8.04 3.87
C SER A 411 25.33 -6.77 3.57
N GLY A 412 26.54 -6.74 4.15
CA GLY A 412 27.52 -5.70 3.92
C GLY A 412 28.00 -5.67 2.47
N PHE A 413 28.69 -4.57 2.17
CA PHE A 413 29.47 -4.32 0.96
C PHE A 413 30.12 -5.58 0.39
N ASP A 414 29.73 -5.96 -0.83
CA ASP A 414 30.61 -6.25 -1.97
C ASP A 414 29.77 -6.54 -3.24
N GLU A 415 30.47 -6.48 -4.38
CA GLU A 415 30.02 -6.30 -5.76
C GLU A 415 28.96 -7.24 -6.34
N ALA A 416 28.27 -6.73 -7.37
CA ALA A 416 27.50 -7.43 -8.41
C ALA A 416 26.54 -8.54 -7.92
N VAL A 417 25.32 -8.14 -7.56
CA VAL A 417 24.20 -9.10 -7.48
C VAL A 417 23.82 -9.46 -8.93
N PRO A 418 23.89 -10.75 -9.34
CA PRO A 418 23.37 -11.15 -10.64
C PRO A 418 21.87 -10.88 -10.66
N GLU A 419 21.32 -10.43 -11.78
CA GLU A 419 19.88 -10.37 -12.01
C GLU A 419 19.28 -11.78 -11.87
N THR A 420 18.94 -12.15 -10.64
CA THR A 420 18.12 -13.33 -10.37
C THR A 420 16.77 -13.02 -11.00
N ASN A 421 16.46 -13.73 -12.09
CA ASN A 421 15.16 -13.72 -12.72
C ASN A 421 14.15 -14.28 -11.71
N THR A 422 13.68 -13.43 -10.80
CA THR A 422 12.66 -13.79 -9.80
C THR A 422 11.35 -13.92 -10.55
N GLY A 423 11.05 -15.11 -11.07
CA GLY A 423 9.79 -15.40 -11.73
C GLY A 423 8.64 -15.05 -10.79
N MET A 424 7.73 -14.18 -11.21
CA MET A 424 6.51 -13.90 -10.47
C MET A 424 5.39 -14.69 -11.12
N HIS A 425 4.56 -15.36 -10.32
CA HIS A 425 3.40 -16.04 -10.87
C HIS A 425 2.39 -15.01 -11.40
N ASP A 426 1.92 -15.24 -12.62
CA ASP A 426 0.85 -14.45 -13.20
C ASP A 426 -0.48 -14.68 -12.47
N VAL A 427 -1.31 -13.64 -12.50
CA VAL A 427 -2.65 -13.65 -11.91
C VAL A 427 -3.61 -14.36 -12.87
N HIS A 428 -4.46 -15.23 -12.33
CA HIS A 428 -5.47 -15.97 -13.09
C HIS A 428 -6.37 -15.02 -13.90
N GLU A 429 -6.79 -15.41 -15.11
CA GLU A 429 -7.62 -14.58 -16.01
C GLU A 429 -8.90 -14.03 -15.35
N ASN A 430 -9.68 -14.88 -14.67
CA ASN A 430 -10.85 -14.47 -13.88
C ASN A 430 -10.57 -13.38 -12.81
N MET A 431 -9.31 -13.25 -12.40
CA MET A 431 -8.85 -12.35 -11.36
C MET A 431 -8.29 -11.03 -11.92
N LYS A 432 -7.91 -10.97 -13.21
CA LYS A 432 -7.41 -9.74 -13.88
C LYS A 432 -8.44 -8.61 -13.90
N GLY A 433 -9.74 -8.95 -13.99
CA GLY A 433 -10.85 -7.98 -13.93
C GLY A 433 -11.38 -7.70 -12.51
N ALA A 434 -10.96 -8.47 -11.51
CA ALA A 434 -11.46 -8.38 -10.15
C ALA A 434 -10.56 -7.51 -9.26
N MET A 435 -11.16 -6.86 -8.27
CA MET A 435 -10.44 -6.08 -7.26
C MET A 435 -9.78 -6.99 -6.20
N THR A 436 -8.95 -7.95 -6.60
CA THR A 436 -8.42 -9.03 -5.74
C THR A 436 -7.52 -8.51 -4.61
N SER A 437 -6.64 -7.55 -4.92
CA SER A 437 -5.89 -6.66 -4.01
C SER A 437 -6.61 -5.34 -3.72
N CYS A 438 -7.80 -5.15 -4.27
CA CYS A 438 -8.35 -3.84 -4.60
C CYS A 438 -7.42 -3.09 -5.57
N THR A 439 -7.35 -3.53 -6.83
CA THR A 439 -6.74 -2.77 -7.94
C THR A 439 -7.81 -1.82 -8.49
N VAL A 440 -7.45 -0.58 -8.76
CA VAL A 440 -8.39 0.45 -9.21
C VAL A 440 -8.77 0.31 -10.67
N HIS A 441 -10.08 0.20 -10.89
CA HIS A 441 -10.77 1.14 -11.77
C HIS A 441 -11.60 2.07 -10.87
N VAL A 442 -11.28 3.36 -10.82
CA VAL A 442 -12.23 4.37 -10.33
C VAL A 442 -13.09 4.64 -11.55
N VAL A 443 -14.20 3.92 -11.65
CA VAL A 443 -15.22 4.15 -12.67
C VAL A 443 -15.90 5.48 -12.33
N VAL A 444 -15.30 6.60 -12.77
CA VAL A 444 -15.96 7.93 -12.86
C VAL A 444 -17.11 7.89 -13.89
N THR A 445 -17.24 6.78 -14.60
CA THR A 445 -18.09 6.57 -15.78
C THR A 445 -19.60 6.68 -15.53
N ASP A 446 -20.08 6.48 -14.29
CA ASP A 446 -21.52 6.27 -14.04
C ASP A 446 -22.26 7.40 -13.31
N CYS A 447 -21.60 8.47 -12.84
CA CYS A 447 -22.33 9.67 -12.36
C CYS A 447 -23.19 10.32 -13.47
N PHE A 448 -22.95 9.96 -14.74
CA PHE A 448 -23.63 10.51 -15.91
C PHE A 448 -24.56 9.54 -16.63
N ARG A 449 -24.77 8.30 -16.13
CA ARG A 449 -25.50 7.25 -16.87
C ARG A 449 -27.02 7.37 -16.91
N GLN A 450 -27.61 8.51 -16.53
CA GLN A 450 -29.06 8.71 -16.63
C GLN A 450 -29.57 9.00 -18.06
N GLN A 451 -28.71 9.15 -19.07
CA GLN A 451 -29.17 9.43 -20.44
C GLN A 451 -28.27 8.79 -21.51
N ALA A 452 -28.57 7.54 -21.92
CA ALA A 452 -28.31 7.04 -23.29
C ALA A 452 -28.81 5.59 -23.42
N GLN A 453 -30.00 5.41 -24.00
CA GLN A 453 -30.33 4.20 -24.77
C GLN A 453 -29.75 4.38 -26.17
N PHE A 454 -29.21 3.33 -26.82
CA PHE A 454 -29.48 2.96 -28.22
C PHE A 454 -28.60 1.79 -28.70
N GLY A 455 -29.26 0.85 -29.40
CA GLY A 455 -28.82 0.22 -30.65
C GLY A 455 -27.58 -0.65 -30.66
N GLY A 456 -27.76 -1.97 -30.70
CA GLY A 456 -26.69 -2.93 -30.94
C GLY A 456 -26.31 -3.06 -32.41
N GLU A 457 -25.06 -3.43 -32.64
CA GLU A 457 -24.61 -4.39 -33.67
C GLU A 457 -23.18 -4.82 -33.34
N SER A 458 -22.89 -6.11 -33.44
CA SER A 458 -21.61 -6.71 -33.07
C SER A 458 -20.75 -6.90 -34.31
N CYS A 459 -19.60 -6.23 -34.36
CA CYS A 459 -18.51 -6.57 -35.27
C CYS A 459 -17.32 -7.06 -34.44
N GLU A 460 -16.96 -8.33 -34.64
CA GLU A 460 -15.66 -8.88 -34.27
C GLU A 460 -14.67 -8.46 -35.37
N VAL A 461 -13.74 -7.57 -35.03
CA VAL A 461 -12.61 -7.24 -35.89
C VAL A 461 -11.37 -7.85 -35.24
N ALA A 462 -10.74 -8.80 -35.94
CA ALA A 462 -9.45 -9.35 -35.60
C ALA A 462 -8.39 -8.24 -35.67
N PHE A 463 -7.76 -7.91 -34.54
CA PHE A 463 -6.67 -6.95 -34.52
C PHE A 463 -5.34 -7.67 -34.71
N ASP A 464 -4.66 -7.36 -35.81
CA ASP A 464 -3.25 -7.63 -36.05
C ASP A 464 -2.37 -6.87 -35.04
N TYR A 465 -1.30 -7.51 -34.56
CA TYR A 465 -0.45 -7.02 -33.48
C TYR A 465 0.26 -5.70 -33.81
N GLU A 466 0.65 -5.47 -35.08
CA GLU A 466 1.22 -4.17 -35.51
C GLU A 466 0.17 -3.05 -35.55
N SER A 467 -1.04 -3.39 -35.99
CA SER A 467 -2.17 -2.44 -35.99
C SER A 467 -2.60 -2.08 -34.56
N LEU A 468 -2.53 -3.02 -33.63
CA LEU A 468 -2.76 -2.80 -32.20
C LEU A 468 -1.64 -1.94 -31.56
N PHE A 469 -0.39 -2.16 -31.96
CA PHE A 469 0.77 -1.37 -31.50
C PHE A 469 0.67 0.07 -31.98
N ASN A 470 0.36 0.30 -33.26
CA ASN A 470 0.13 1.64 -33.81
C ASN A 470 -1.14 2.29 -33.24
N PHE A 471 -2.18 1.50 -32.91
CA PHE A 471 -3.39 1.99 -32.24
C PHE A 471 -3.15 2.41 -30.78
N LEU A 472 -2.26 1.71 -30.06
CA LEU A 472 -1.89 2.01 -28.67
C LEU A 472 -0.89 3.16 -28.59
N LEU A 473 0.10 3.20 -29.49
CA LEU A 473 1.01 4.32 -29.62
C LEU A 473 0.24 5.57 -30.06
N SER A 474 -0.69 5.43 -31.02
CA SER A 474 -1.66 6.48 -31.35
C SER A 474 -2.52 6.84 -30.14
N ALA A 475 -3.11 5.90 -29.38
CA ALA A 475 -3.95 6.23 -28.22
C ALA A 475 -3.18 6.97 -27.11
N MET A 476 -1.94 6.59 -26.81
CA MET A 476 -1.08 7.28 -25.84
C MET A 476 -0.57 8.62 -26.36
N LEU A 477 -0.37 8.77 -27.67
CA LEU A 477 0.04 10.03 -28.33
C LEU A 477 -1.14 10.94 -28.74
N THR A 478 -2.38 10.44 -28.80
CA THR A 478 -3.60 11.17 -29.24
C THR A 478 -4.54 11.50 -28.08
N CYS A 479 -4.36 10.91 -26.89
CA CYS A 479 -4.91 11.45 -25.65
C CYS A 479 -4.15 12.75 -25.31
N HIS A 480 -4.61 13.87 -25.86
CA HIS A 480 -3.99 15.21 -25.77
C HIS A 480 -3.95 15.83 -24.36
N TRP A 481 -4.28 15.08 -23.31
CA TRP A 481 -4.49 15.63 -21.97
C TRP A 481 -4.05 14.64 -20.87
N GLN A 482 -2.77 14.70 -20.49
CA GLN A 482 -2.19 13.95 -19.37
C GLN A 482 -1.93 14.83 -18.15
N VAL A 483 -2.15 14.27 -16.96
CA VAL A 483 -1.78 14.88 -15.67
C VAL A 483 -1.00 13.88 -14.85
N ILE A 484 0.21 14.26 -14.42
CA ILE A 484 1.06 13.45 -13.54
C ILE A 484 1.20 14.18 -12.21
N VAL A 485 0.70 13.56 -11.15
CA VAL A 485 0.80 14.04 -9.76
C VAL A 485 1.65 13.06 -8.98
N CYS A 486 2.73 13.52 -8.38
CA CYS A 486 3.54 12.71 -7.48
C CYS A 486 3.25 13.04 -6.02
N THR A 487 3.29 12.03 -5.14
CA THR A 487 3.38 12.23 -3.70
C THR A 487 4.79 11.93 -3.23
N GLU A 488 5.30 12.73 -2.28
CA GLU A 488 6.55 12.37 -1.62
C GLU A 488 6.37 11.09 -0.82
N GLY A 489 7.25 10.13 -1.09
CA GLY A 489 7.21 8.82 -0.47
C GLY A 489 7.18 8.89 1.05
N HIS A 490 6.39 8.02 1.66
CA HIS A 490 6.56 7.71 3.06
C HIS A 490 7.96 7.12 3.28
N ALA A 491 8.88 7.96 3.76
CA ALA A 491 10.14 7.49 4.31
C ALA A 491 9.81 6.47 5.41
N SER A 492 9.94 5.19 5.06
CA SER A 492 10.16 4.14 6.04
C SER A 492 11.51 4.45 6.66
N ASN A 493 11.48 5.16 7.80
CA ASN A 493 12.62 5.58 8.64
C ASN A 493 13.99 5.05 8.19
N GLY A 494 14.65 5.75 7.26
CA GLY A 494 15.86 5.21 6.66
C GLY A 494 16.48 6.07 5.57
N GLY A 495 16.66 7.37 5.82
CA GLY A 495 17.42 8.23 4.91
C GLY A 495 17.67 9.58 5.55
N SER A 496 18.83 9.73 6.18
CA SER A 496 19.36 11.04 6.53
C SER A 496 19.82 11.72 5.23
N SER A 497 19.03 12.66 4.72
CA SER A 497 19.51 13.63 3.74
C SER A 497 20.47 14.57 4.47
N ASN A 498 21.76 14.31 4.35
CA ASN A 498 22.80 15.29 4.67
C ASN A 498 22.70 16.39 3.61
N TYR A 499 21.99 17.47 3.90
CA TYR A 499 22.17 18.74 3.20
C TYR A 499 23.47 19.35 3.69
N MET A 500 24.56 19.10 2.97
CA MET A 500 25.76 19.92 3.06
C MET A 500 25.54 21.06 2.06
N LEU A 501 25.13 22.22 2.59
CA LEU A 501 24.95 23.45 1.83
C LEU A 501 26.33 23.95 1.38
N SER A 502 26.48 24.24 0.09
CA SER A 502 27.47 25.15 -0.47
C SER A 502 26.76 26.35 -1.08
#